data_AF-A0A087LSY6-F1
#
_entry.id   AF-A0A087LSY6-F1
#
_cell.length_a   1.000
_cell.length_b   1.000
_cell.length_c   1.000
_cell.angle_alpha   90.00
_cell.angle_beta   90.00
_cell.angle_gamma   90.00
#
_symmetry.space_group_name_H-M   'P 1'
#
loop_
_entity.id
_entity.type
_entity.pdbx_description
1 polymer ?
#
loop_
_entity_poly.entity_id
_entity_poly.type
_entity_poly.pdbx_seq_one_letter_code
_entity_poly.pdbx_strand_id
1 'polypeptide(L)' 'IIAGGETSGAVVAGLGLESLDIGPEIDPGVPWMYSKAGETPIAIALKSGNFGADNMFIKAWDLLR' A
#
# COMPACT_ATOMS: atom_id res chain seq x y z
N ILE A 1 2.08 -4.99 -0.01
CA ILE A 1 2.55 -4.09 -1.09
C ILE A 1 2.09 -4.67 -2.42
N ILE A 2 1.45 -3.89 -3.28
CA ILE A 2 0.92 -4.34 -4.57
C ILE A 2 1.35 -3.34 -5.65
N ALA A 3 1.69 -3.84 -6.84
CA ALA A 3 2.04 -3.02 -8.00
C ALA A 3 1.11 -3.30 -9.19
N GLY A 4 0.68 -2.22 -9.86
CA GLY A 4 -0.30 -2.25 -10.95
C GLY A 4 -1.67 -1.77 -10.46
N GLY A 5 -2.34 -0.92 -11.24
CA GLY A 5 -3.59 -0.27 -10.84
C GLY A 5 -4.75 -1.26 -10.74
N GLU A 6 -4.92 -2.10 -11.76
CA GLU A 6 -5.96 -3.12 -11.83
C GLU A 6 -5.76 -4.20 -10.76
N THR A 7 -4.51 -4.67 -10.59
CA THR A 7 -4.15 -5.63 -9.53
C THR A 7 -4.41 -5.06 -8.14
N SER A 8 -4.08 -3.79 -7.92
CA SER A 8 -4.34 -3.09 -6.66
C SER A 8 -5.84 -3.04 -6.35
N GLY A 9 -6.67 -2.70 -7.34
CA GLY A 9 -8.12 -2.69 -7.19
C GLY A 9 -8.70 -4.06 -6.84
N ALA A 10 -8.25 -5.12 -7.52
CA ALA A 10 -8.70 -6.49 -7.26
C ALA A 10 -8.34 -6.96 -5.83
N VAL A 11 -7.14 -6.63 -5.35
CA VAL A 11 -6.69 -7.00 -3.99
C VAL A 11 -7.48 -6.24 -2.92
N VAL A 12 -7.67 -4.92 -3.06
CA VAL A 12 -8.45 -4.10 -2.13
C VAL A 12 -9.89 -4.61 -2.04
N ALA A 13 -10.51 -4.92 -3.19
CA ALA A 13 -11.85 -5.48 -3.25
C ALA A 13 -11.93 -6.88 -2.60
N GLY A 14 -10.98 -7.77 -2.89
CA GLY A 14 -10.93 -9.12 -2.32
C GLY A 14 -10.71 -9.14 -0.80
N LEU A 15 -10.04 -8.13 -0.25
CA LEU A 15 -9.84 -7.95 1.19
C LEU A 15 -11.00 -7.21 1.87
N GLY A 16 -12.02 -6.75 1.13
CA GLY A 16 -13.14 -5.99 1.69
C GLY A 16 -12.72 -4.66 2.32
N LEU A 17 -11.67 -4.01 1.80
CA LEU A 17 -11.16 -2.76 2.35
C LEU A 17 -11.96 -1.58 1.81
N GLU A 18 -12.87 -1.05 2.63
CA GLU A 18 -13.73 0.08 2.25
C GLU A 18 -13.13 1.45 2.54
N SER A 19 -12.24 1.52 3.54
CA SER A 19 -11.59 2.76 3.93
C SER A 19 -10.18 2.53 4.45
N LEU A 20 -9.30 3.47 4.09
CA LEU A 20 -7.88 3.45 4.41
C LEU A 20 -7.48 4.82 4.97
N ASP A 21 -6.72 4.83 6.06
CA ASP A 21 -6.04 6.03 6.53
C ASP A 21 -4.69 6.17 5.82
N ILE A 22 -4.40 7.37 5.32
CA ILE A 22 -3.12 7.68 4.65
C ILE A 22 -2.05 7.84 5.71
N GLY A 23 -0.97 7.09 5.55
CA GLY A 23 0.21 7.08 6.41
C GLY A 23 1.43 7.76 5.77
N PRO A 24 2.64 7.42 6.25
CA PRO A 24 3.88 7.99 5.73
C PRO A 24 4.15 7.59 4.28
N GLU A 25 4.82 8.48 3.55
CA GLU A 25 5.20 8.25 2.16
C GLU A 25 6.40 7.29 2.06
N ILE A 26 6.31 6.29 1.17
CA ILE A 26 7.42 5.36 0.89
C ILE A 26 8.32 5.95 -0.20
N ASP A 27 7.69 6.44 -1.26
CA ASP A 27 8.28 7.10 -2.42
C ASP A 27 7.22 8.06 -3.02
N PRO A 28 7.63 9.04 -3.87
CA PRO A 28 6.71 10.01 -4.46
C PRO A 28 5.47 9.37 -5.07
N GLY A 29 4.30 9.69 -4.50
CA GLY A 29 3.00 9.19 -4.95
C GLY A 29 2.66 7.77 -4.51
N VAL A 30 3.42 7.18 -3.59
CA VAL A 30 3.16 5.86 -3.02
C VAL A 30 3.28 5.88 -1.49
N PRO A 31 2.19 6.22 -0.77
CA PRO A 31 2.17 6.16 0.68
C PRO A 31 1.85 4.76 1.21
N TRP A 32 2.24 4.53 2.46
CA TRP A 32 1.59 3.53 3.30
C TRP A 32 0.15 3.96 3.58
N MET A 33 -0.73 2.99 3.64
CA MET A 33 -2.13 3.14 4.01
C MET A 33 -2.50 2.05 5.02
N TYR A 34 -3.42 2.34 5.92
CA TYR A 34 -3.82 1.42 6.98
C TYR A 34 -5.32 1.16 6.96
N SER A 35 -5.73 -0.10 7.02
CA SER A 35 -7.15 -0.46 7.08
C SER A 35 -7.80 -0.04 8.39
N LYS A 36 -9.05 0.43 8.29
CA LYS A 36 -9.89 0.72 9.47
C LYS A 36 -10.55 -0.49 10.10
N ALA A 37 -10.57 -1.64 9.42
CA ALA A 37 -11.31 -2.82 9.85
C ALA A 37 -10.42 -3.85 10.56
N GLY A 38 -10.92 -4.42 11.66
CA GLY A 38 -10.35 -5.57 12.39
C GLY A 38 -9.62 -5.23 13.70
N GLU A 39 -9.30 -6.26 14.49
CA GLU A 39 -8.44 -6.13 15.69
C GLU A 39 -6.99 -5.79 15.34
N THR A 40 -6.56 -6.02 14.09
CA THR A 40 -5.21 -5.72 13.62
C THR A 40 -5.28 -5.00 12.27
N PRO A 41 -4.88 -3.71 12.21
CA PRO A 41 -4.82 -2.96 10.96
C PRO A 41 -3.89 -3.61 9.94
N ILE A 42 -4.34 -3.66 8.69
CA ILE A 42 -3.53 -4.11 7.54
C ILE A 42 -2.79 -2.90 6.98
N ALA A 43 -1.46 -2.98 6.93
CA ALA A 43 -0.62 -2.04 6.21
C ALA A 43 -0.61 -2.38 4.71
N ILE A 44 -1.02 -1.44 3.87
CA ILE A 44 -1.12 -1.61 2.42
C ILE A 44 -0.41 -0.47 1.69
N ALA A 45 0.28 -0.78 0.61
CA ALA A 45 0.89 0.19 -0.29
C ALA A 45 0.49 -0.18 -1.72
N LEU A 46 -0.13 0.76 -2.42
CA LEU A 46 -0.67 0.59 -3.77
C LEU A 46 0.18 1.41 -4.75
N LYS A 47 1.02 0.71 -5.52
CA LYS A 47 1.95 1.33 -6.47
C LYS A 47 1.35 1.27 -7.87
N SER A 48 1.16 2.41 -8.53
CA SER A 48 0.88 2.38 -9.97
C SER A 48 2.12 1.88 -10.74
N GLY A 49 1.92 1.37 -11.97
CA GLY A 49 2.95 0.63 -12.71
C GLY A 49 4.32 1.32 -12.78
N ASN A 50 4.33 2.64 -13.05
CA ASN A 50 5.56 3.42 -13.29
C ASN A 50 6.03 4.27 -12.09
N PHE A 51 5.44 4.14 -10.91
CA PHE A 51 5.82 4.94 -9.73
C PHE A 51 6.85 4.23 -8.84
N GLY A 52 7.62 5.00 -8.08
CA GLY A 52 8.65 4.51 -7.16
C GLY A 52 10.01 4.26 -7.81
N ALA A 53 11.07 4.32 -7.00
CA ALA A 53 12.43 3.97 -7.42
C ALA A 53 12.63 2.44 -7.45
N ASP A 54 13.71 1.96 -8.06
CA ASP A 54 14.04 0.52 -8.18
C ASP A 54 14.06 -0.21 -6.82
N ASN A 55 14.39 0.50 -5.74
CA ASN A 55 14.45 -0.05 -4.39
C ASN A 55 13.18 0.20 -3.54
N MET A 56 12.07 0.62 -4.15
CA MET A 56 10.84 1.01 -3.43
C MET A 56 10.32 -0.10 -2.50
N PHE A 57 10.34 -1.36 -2.92
CA PHE A 57 9.88 -2.47 -2.07
C PHE A 57 10.76 -2.69 -0.83
N ILE A 58 12.06 -2.41 -0.94
CA ILE A 58 12.99 -2.48 0.18
C ILE A 58 12.71 -1.33 1.14
N LYS A 59 12.58 -0.09 0.63
CA LYS A 59 12.18 1.08 1.43
C LYS A 59 10.87 0.84 2.18
N ALA A 60 9.88 0.27 1.51
CA ALA A 60 8.60 -0.08 2.10
C ALA A 60 8.79 -1.03 3.30
N TRP A 61 9.59 -2.08 3.12
CA TRP A 61 9.86 -3.05 4.18
C TRP A 61 10.61 -2.44 5.36
N ASP A 62 11.59 -1.56 5.11
CA ASP A 62 12.35 -0.89 6.16
C ASP A 62 11.49 0.07 7.00
N LEU A 63 10.41 0.61 6.44
CA LEU A 63 9.45 1.46 7.16
C LEU A 63 8.45 0.70 8.05
N LEU A 64 8.33 -0.62 7.89
CA LEU A 64 7.44 -1.46 8.71
C LEU A 64 8.16 -2.18 9.87
N ARG A 65 9.47 -1.98 10.00
CA ARG A 65 10.30 -2.57 11.05
C ARG A 65 10.17 -1.83 12.38
#